data_AF-A0A0D0D1W7-F1
#
_entry.id   AF-A0A0D0D1W7-F1
#
_cell.length_a   1.000
_cell.length_b   1.000
_cell.length_c   1.000
_cell.angle_alpha   90.00
_cell.angle_beta   90.00
_cell.angle_gamma   90.00
#
_symmetry.space_group_name_H-M   'P 1'
#
loop_
_entity.id
_entity.type
_entity.pdbx_description
1 polymer ?
#
loop_
_entity_poly.entity_id
_entity_poly.type
_entity_poly.pdbx_seq_one_letter_code
_entity_poly.pdbx_strand_id
1 'polypeptide(L)'
;MKREYIRSCPMWRHEQPQHDWVFVTTDPGLNGMCGMDVVHVLAFFSFTLHGQHYPCAVVHWFIHSEEPDEITGMWIVCPGFNAHNQPDISIIHLDTIYHAAHLIPIYGIQDIPPEIQPHQSYDVFRAYYINKFADHHTFEIAS
;
A
#
# COMPACT_ATOMS: atom_id res chain seq x y z
N MET A 1 -8.86 -14.43 -18.51
CA MET A 1 -8.31 -13.08 -18.32
C MET A 1 -8.68 -12.64 -16.91
N LYS A 2 -7.72 -12.65 -15.98
CA LYS A 2 -7.94 -12.12 -14.62
C LYS A 2 -7.69 -10.60 -14.73
N ARG A 3 -8.65 -9.78 -14.35
CA ARG A 3 -8.53 -8.31 -14.37
C ARG A 3 -8.47 -7.82 -12.94
N GLU A 4 -7.43 -7.07 -12.63
CA GLU A 4 -7.29 -6.37 -11.37
C GLU A 4 -7.83 -4.94 -11.48
N TYR A 5 -8.35 -4.42 -10.37
CA TYR A 5 -8.81 -3.04 -10.25
C TYR A 5 -8.27 -2.45 -8.97
N ILE A 6 -7.41 -1.44 -9.11
CA ILE A 6 -6.93 -0.62 -8.01
C ILE A 6 -7.80 0.65 -7.96
N ARG A 7 -8.25 1.02 -6.77
CA ARG A 7 -9.19 2.12 -6.54
C ARG A 7 -8.59 3.16 -5.62
N SER A 8 -8.90 4.41 -5.97
CA SER A 8 -8.74 5.55 -5.10
C SER A 8 -9.97 6.43 -5.30
N CYS A 9 -10.92 6.31 -4.38
CA CYS A 9 -12.24 6.93 -4.46
C CYS A 9 -12.47 7.76 -3.19
N PRO A 10 -12.45 9.10 -3.26
CA PRO A 10 -12.61 9.94 -2.08
C PRO A 10 -14.03 9.87 -1.48
N MET A 11 -15.01 9.36 -2.23
CA MET A 11 -16.39 9.21 -1.80
C MET A 11 -16.98 7.91 -2.35
N TRP A 12 -16.65 6.80 -1.70
CA TRP A 12 -17.19 5.49 -2.03
C TRP A 12 -18.57 5.31 -1.39
N ARG A 13 -19.54 4.88 -2.21
CA ARG A 13 -20.96 4.70 -1.82
C ARG A 13 -21.61 5.91 -1.15
N HIS A 14 -21.16 7.13 -1.44
CA HIS A 14 -21.61 8.37 -0.80
C HIS A 14 -21.35 8.46 0.71
N GLU A 15 -20.47 7.60 1.23
CA GLU A 15 -20.18 7.54 2.65
C GLU A 15 -18.75 7.98 2.92
N GLN A 16 -17.75 7.22 2.47
CA GLN A 16 -16.37 7.37 2.97
C GLN A 16 -15.33 7.10 1.88
N PRO A 17 -14.08 7.55 2.05
CA PRO A 17 -13.00 7.23 1.12
C PRO A 17 -12.69 5.73 1.06
N GLN A 18 -12.33 5.26 -0.13
CA GLN A 18 -11.73 3.95 -0.35
C GLN A 18 -10.41 4.14 -1.11
N HIS A 19 -9.31 3.78 -0.47
CA HIS A 19 -7.97 3.85 -1.04
C HIS A 19 -7.32 2.47 -0.92
N ASP A 20 -6.92 1.90 -2.05
CA ASP A 20 -6.28 0.60 -2.07
C ASP A 20 -4.77 0.73 -1.78
N TRP A 21 -4.20 -0.30 -1.18
CA TRP A 21 -2.74 -0.46 -1.09
C TRP A 21 -2.23 -1.22 -2.31
N VAL A 22 -0.99 -0.94 -2.71
CA VAL A 22 -0.36 -1.58 -3.86
C VAL A 22 1.12 -1.83 -3.60
N PHE A 23 1.65 -2.88 -4.23
CA PHE A 23 3.09 -3.07 -4.39
C PHE A 23 3.62 -2.16 -5.49
N VAL A 24 4.77 -1.56 -5.23
CA VAL A 24 5.47 -0.68 -6.17
C VAL A 24 6.89 -1.20 -6.32
N THR A 25 7.34 -1.39 -7.57
CA THR A 25 8.74 -1.76 -7.83
C THR A 25 9.66 -0.57 -7.56
N THR A 26 10.57 -0.71 -6.62
CA THR A 26 11.57 0.30 -6.25
C THR A 26 12.98 -0.09 -6.68
N ASP A 27 13.30 -1.39 -6.74
CA ASP A 27 14.51 -1.91 -7.37
C ASP A 27 14.20 -3.15 -8.24
N PRO A 28 14.18 -3.02 -9.58
CA PRO A 28 13.90 -4.13 -10.48
C PRO A 28 15.02 -5.19 -10.54
N GLY A 29 16.20 -4.93 -9.94
CA GLY A 29 17.29 -5.89 -9.82
C GLY A 29 17.13 -6.87 -8.67
N LEU A 30 16.19 -6.62 -7.76
CA LEU A 30 15.92 -7.45 -6.58
C LEU A 30 14.61 -8.22 -6.76
N ASN A 31 14.54 -9.40 -6.14
CA ASN A 31 13.39 -10.29 -6.24
C ASN A 31 12.41 -10.08 -5.09
N GLY A 32 11.11 -10.26 -5.38
CA GLY A 32 10.04 -10.21 -4.38
C GLY A 32 10.02 -8.89 -3.60
N MET A 33 9.72 -8.99 -2.32
CA MET A 33 9.66 -7.84 -1.41
C MET A 33 10.98 -7.06 -1.28
N CYS A 34 12.15 -7.66 -1.55
CA CYS A 34 13.41 -6.91 -1.50
C CYS A 34 13.51 -5.84 -2.59
N GLY A 35 12.78 -5.98 -3.69
CA GLY A 35 12.74 -5.00 -4.79
C GLY A 35 11.46 -4.17 -4.84
N MET A 36 10.60 -4.29 -3.81
CA MET A 36 9.27 -3.69 -3.81
C MET A 36 8.94 -3.07 -2.47
N ASP A 37 8.23 -1.94 -2.53
CA ASP A 37 7.63 -1.31 -1.37
C ASP A 37 6.10 -1.37 -1.46
N VAL A 38 5.44 -1.08 -0.35
CA VAL A 38 3.98 -0.92 -0.32
C VAL A 38 3.64 0.56 -0.24
N VAL A 39 2.63 0.98 -0.97
CA VAL A 39 2.09 2.33 -0.87
C VAL A 39 0.58 2.33 -0.76
N HIS A 40 0.04 3.38 -0.15
CA HIS A 40 -1.39 3.67 -0.11
C HIS A 40 -1.75 4.69 -1.18
N VAL A 41 -2.67 4.35 -2.08
CA VAL A 41 -3.00 5.21 -3.23
C VAL A 41 -4.05 6.26 -2.87
N LEU A 42 -3.61 7.50 -2.75
CA LEU A 42 -4.44 8.64 -2.33
C LEU A 42 -5.20 9.29 -3.49
N ALA A 43 -4.65 9.25 -4.70
CA ALA A 43 -5.32 9.75 -5.90
C ALA A 43 -4.66 9.26 -7.19
N PHE A 44 -5.45 9.20 -8.26
CA PHE A 44 -4.96 9.01 -9.63
C PHE A 44 -5.13 10.29 -10.43
N PHE A 45 -4.13 10.65 -11.23
CA PHE A 45 -4.21 11.78 -12.15
C PHE A 45 -3.30 11.56 -13.36
N SER A 46 -3.39 12.44 -14.34
CA SER A 46 -2.44 12.45 -15.45
C SER A 46 -2.21 13.86 -15.96
N PHE A 47 -1.04 14.09 -16.54
CA PHE A 47 -0.73 15.36 -17.19
C PHE A 47 0.04 15.13 -18.48
N THR A 48 0.14 16.18 -19.31
CA THR A 48 0.93 16.15 -20.54
C THR A 48 2.04 17.18 -20.44
N LEU A 49 3.28 16.74 -20.69
CA LEU A 49 4.46 17.60 -20.71
C LEU A 49 5.24 17.30 -21.99
N HIS A 50 5.55 18.33 -22.77
CA HIS A 50 6.24 18.20 -24.07
C HIS A 50 5.58 17.20 -25.05
N GLY A 51 4.25 17.09 -25.02
CA GLY A 51 3.50 16.15 -25.88
C GLY A 51 3.49 14.70 -25.38
N GLN A 52 4.19 14.39 -24.29
CA GLN A 52 4.17 13.08 -23.65
C GLN A 52 3.11 13.05 -22.54
N HIS A 53 2.29 12.01 -22.53
CA HIS A 53 1.29 11.74 -21.48
C HIS A 53 1.95 10.97 -20.32
N TYR A 54 1.67 11.41 -19.10
CA TYR A 54 2.20 10.84 -17.86
C TYR A 54 1.03 10.46 -16.94
N PRO A 55 0.64 9.18 -16.90
CA PRO A 55 -0.28 8.67 -15.90
C PRO A 55 0.44 8.52 -14.54
N CYS A 56 -0.15 9.07 -13.49
CA CYS A 56 0.47 9.14 -12.17
C CYS A 56 -0.50 8.79 -11.04
N ALA A 57 0.09 8.42 -9.90
CA ALA A 57 -0.60 8.29 -8.63
C ALA A 57 0.05 9.17 -7.57
N VAL A 58 -0.76 9.77 -6.70
CA VAL A 58 -0.32 10.34 -5.43
C VAL A 58 -0.39 9.22 -4.39
N VAL A 59 0.71 8.98 -3.69
CA VAL A 59 0.82 7.83 -2.79
C VAL A 59 1.45 8.21 -1.46
N HIS A 60 1.09 7.48 -0.40
CA HIS A 60 1.78 7.50 0.89
C HIS A 60 2.60 6.22 1.05
N TRP A 61 3.90 6.36 1.27
CA TRP A 61 4.83 5.23 1.40
C TRP A 61 4.66 4.48 2.72
N PHE A 62 4.80 3.16 2.66
CA PHE A 62 4.92 2.29 3.82
C PHE A 62 6.29 1.59 3.77
N ILE A 63 6.99 1.59 4.89
CA ILE A 63 8.32 1.02 5.03
C ILE A 63 8.17 -0.42 5.52
N HIS A 64 8.71 -1.38 4.77
CA HIS A 64 8.74 -2.78 5.19
C HIS A 64 9.89 -3.08 6.16
N SER A 65 9.74 -4.11 6.98
CA SER A 65 10.83 -4.68 7.80
C SER A 65 11.95 -5.23 6.93
N GLU A 66 13.17 -5.35 7.45
CA GLU A 66 14.30 -5.92 6.66
C GLU A 66 14.08 -7.40 6.30
N GLU A 67 13.40 -8.13 7.19
CA GLU A 67 13.07 -9.55 7.03
C GLU A 67 11.59 -9.80 7.40
N PRO A 68 10.98 -10.89 6.91
CA PRO A 68 9.63 -11.27 7.32
C PRO A 68 9.60 -11.71 8.79
N ASP A 69 8.44 -11.55 9.42
CA ASP A 69 8.19 -11.99 10.79
C ASP A 69 8.42 -13.49 10.95
N GLU A 70 9.21 -13.89 11.95
CA GLU A 70 9.65 -15.28 12.13
C GLU A 70 8.50 -16.27 12.38
N ILE A 71 7.38 -15.81 12.94
CA ILE A 71 6.26 -16.66 13.35
C ILE A 71 5.28 -16.85 12.19
N THR A 72 4.92 -15.75 11.52
CA THR A 72 3.92 -15.72 10.46
C THR A 72 4.52 -15.91 9.07
N GLY A 73 5.82 -15.63 8.93
CA GLY A 73 6.50 -15.52 7.65
C GLY A 73 5.96 -14.40 6.77
N MET A 74 5.26 -13.41 7.34
CA MET A 74 4.71 -12.26 6.62
C MET A 74 5.58 -11.03 6.85
N TRP A 75 5.73 -10.21 5.82
CA TRP A 75 6.41 -8.93 5.93
C TRP A 75 5.57 -7.94 6.75
N ILE A 76 6.24 -7.16 7.60
CA ILE A 76 5.60 -6.11 8.38
C ILE A 76 5.85 -4.79 7.67
N VAL A 77 4.82 -3.97 7.52
CA VAL A 77 4.92 -2.61 6.97
C VAL A 77 4.37 -1.58 7.95
N CYS A 78 5.04 -0.43 8.02
CA CYS A 78 4.66 0.71 8.84
C CYS A 78 4.45 1.95 7.97
N PRO A 79 3.49 2.83 8.28
CA PRO A 79 3.36 4.11 7.57
C PRO A 79 4.66 4.91 7.62
N GLY A 80 5.14 5.35 6.46
CA GLY A 80 6.36 6.15 6.32
C GLY A 80 6.13 7.61 6.70
N PHE A 81 7.10 8.22 7.36
CA PHE A 81 7.09 9.63 7.72
C PHE A 81 8.38 10.30 7.25
N ASN A 82 8.27 11.52 6.76
CA ASN A 82 9.42 12.32 6.34
C ASN A 82 10.17 12.94 7.55
N ALA A 83 11.25 13.68 7.29
CA ALA A 83 12.07 14.33 8.32
C ALA A 83 11.30 15.34 9.20
N HIS A 84 10.12 15.77 8.79
CA HIS A 84 9.23 16.67 9.55
C HIS A 84 8.11 15.92 10.29
N ASN A 85 8.18 14.58 10.35
CA ASN A 85 7.17 13.72 10.95
C ASN A 85 5.78 13.88 10.31
N GLN A 86 5.75 14.15 9.00
CA GLN A 86 4.53 14.17 8.18
C GLN A 86 4.48 12.90 7.31
N PRO A 87 3.28 12.45 6.88
CA PRO A 87 3.16 11.33 5.96
C PRO A 87 4.08 11.48 4.76
N ASP A 88 4.85 10.43 4.45
CA ASP A 88 5.76 10.44 3.31
C ASP A 88 4.97 10.29 2.00
N ILE A 89 4.61 11.43 1.41
CA ILE A 89 3.78 11.50 0.21
C ILE A 89 4.65 11.79 -1.01
N SER A 90 4.43 11.04 -2.08
CA SER A 90 5.11 11.23 -3.37
C SER A 90 4.18 11.04 -4.56
N ILE A 91 4.64 11.46 -5.74
CA ILE A 91 4.02 11.16 -7.03
C ILE A 91 4.83 10.05 -7.70
N ILE A 92 4.18 8.96 -8.08
CA ILE A 92 4.77 7.86 -8.84
C ILE A 92 4.11 7.72 -10.21
N HIS A 93 4.83 7.17 -11.18
CA HIS A 93 4.28 6.79 -12.48
C HIS A 93 3.46 5.50 -12.33
N LEU A 94 2.35 5.33 -13.04
CA LEU A 94 1.52 4.13 -12.87
C LEU A 94 2.25 2.83 -13.23
N ASP A 95 3.21 2.87 -14.15
CA ASP A 95 3.98 1.69 -14.55
C ASP A 95 4.87 1.11 -13.44
N THR A 96 5.07 1.83 -12.33
CA THR A 96 5.79 1.29 -11.17
C THR A 96 4.89 0.43 -10.29
N ILE A 97 3.56 0.53 -10.43
CA ILE A 97 2.60 -0.26 -9.66
C ILE A 97 2.57 -1.69 -10.20
N TYR A 98 2.88 -2.66 -9.35
CA TYR A 98 2.99 -4.06 -9.74
C TYR A 98 1.69 -4.84 -9.54
N HIS A 99 1.09 -4.75 -8.35
CA HIS A 99 -0.08 -5.54 -7.95
C HIS A 99 -0.77 -4.91 -6.73
N ALA A 100 -2.05 -5.17 -6.49
CA ALA A 100 -2.72 -4.71 -5.27
C ALA A 100 -2.18 -5.45 -4.04
N ALA A 101 -2.08 -4.74 -2.92
CA ALA A 101 -1.66 -5.30 -1.64
C ALA A 101 -2.85 -5.38 -0.69
N HIS A 102 -2.94 -6.49 0.05
CA HIS A 102 -3.88 -6.64 1.15
C HIS A 102 -3.12 -6.62 2.46
N LEU A 103 -3.38 -5.65 3.32
CA LEU A 103 -2.73 -5.52 4.61
C LEU A 103 -3.66 -5.94 5.76
N ILE A 104 -3.10 -6.61 6.77
CA ILE A 104 -3.80 -7.01 8.00
C ILE A 104 -3.22 -6.19 9.15
N PRO A 105 -4.04 -5.45 9.92
CA PRO A 105 -3.55 -4.71 11.08
C PRO A 105 -2.83 -5.61 12.09
N ILE A 106 -1.71 -5.13 12.63
CA ILE A 106 -1.07 -5.76 13.79
C ILE A 106 -1.78 -5.26 15.05
N TYR A 107 -2.49 -6.16 15.71
CA TYR A 107 -3.23 -5.85 16.92
C TYR A 107 -2.31 -5.86 18.14
N GLY A 108 -2.48 -4.85 19.01
CA GLY A 108 -1.83 -4.82 20.32
C GLY A 108 -2.64 -5.58 21.37
N ILE A 109 -2.26 -5.36 22.63
CA ILE A 109 -2.98 -5.86 23.81
C ILE A 109 -4.23 -5.03 24.17
N GLN A 110 -4.44 -3.92 23.48
CA GLN A 110 -5.52 -2.99 23.74
C GLN A 110 -6.73 -3.35 22.88
N ASP A 111 -7.93 -3.24 23.46
CA ASP A 111 -9.16 -3.39 22.71
C ASP A 111 -9.24 -2.33 21.61
N ILE A 112 -9.73 -2.74 20.44
CA ILE A 112 -10.01 -1.83 19.33
C ILE A 112 -11.22 -0.97 19.76
N PRO A 113 -11.09 0.36 19.80
CA PRO A 113 -12.22 1.24 20.11
C PRO A 113 -13.43 0.91 19.22
N PRO A 114 -14.63 0.68 19.80
CA PRO A 114 -15.81 0.29 19.03
C PRO A 114 -16.29 1.39 18.07
N GLU A 115 -15.78 2.61 18.21
CA GLU A 115 -16.08 3.74 17.35
C GLU A 115 -15.30 3.73 16.02
N ILE A 116 -14.24 2.92 15.90
CA ILE A 116 -13.44 2.83 14.68
C ILE A 116 -14.31 2.35 13.53
N GLN A 117 -14.44 3.22 12.53
CA GLN A 117 -15.15 2.90 11.31
C GLN A 117 -14.24 2.12 10.35
N PRO A 118 -14.78 1.30 9.44
CA PRO A 118 -13.99 0.52 8.48
C PRO A 118 -13.01 1.37 7.66
N HIS A 119 -13.39 2.59 7.26
CA HIS A 119 -12.50 3.49 6.50
C HIS A 119 -11.37 4.10 7.34
N GLN A 120 -11.40 3.98 8.66
CA GLN A 120 -10.32 4.44 9.55
C GLN A 120 -9.29 3.33 9.79
N SER A 121 -9.59 2.08 9.41
CA SER A 121 -8.66 0.96 9.62
C SER A 121 -7.37 1.10 8.82
N TYR A 122 -7.33 1.96 7.80
CA TYR A 122 -6.12 2.26 7.02
C TYR A 122 -5.09 3.10 7.81
N ASP A 123 -5.53 3.92 8.75
CA ASP A 123 -4.70 4.96 9.38
C ASP A 123 -4.54 4.78 10.89
N VAL A 124 -5.39 3.97 11.53
CA VAL A 124 -5.43 3.85 13.00
C VAL A 124 -4.35 2.93 13.57
N PHE A 125 -3.86 1.96 12.79
CA PHE A 125 -2.86 1.01 13.26
C PHE A 125 -1.44 1.45 12.89
N ARG A 126 -0.50 1.12 13.77
CA ARG A 126 0.91 1.53 13.64
C ARG A 126 1.69 0.69 12.64
N ALA A 127 1.26 -0.55 12.43
CA ALA A 127 1.92 -1.53 11.59
C ALA A 127 0.91 -2.55 11.06
N TYR A 128 1.25 -3.17 9.94
CA TYR A 128 0.41 -4.14 9.25
C TYR A 128 1.24 -5.31 8.73
N TYR A 129 0.67 -6.51 8.70
CA TYR A 129 1.21 -7.62 7.95
C TYR A 129 0.78 -7.55 6.49
N ILE A 130 1.70 -7.78 5.56
CA ILE A 130 1.37 -8.06 4.17
C ILE A 130 0.76 -9.46 4.10
N ASN A 131 -0.52 -9.54 3.72
CA ASN A 131 -1.22 -10.82 3.59
C ASN A 131 -0.76 -11.57 2.34
N LYS A 132 0.33 -12.32 2.45
CA LYS A 132 0.82 -13.16 1.35
C LYS A 132 -0.14 -14.26 0.89
N PHE A 133 -1.21 -14.53 1.65
CA PHE A 133 -2.23 -15.53 1.31
C PHE A 133 -3.48 -14.93 0.66
N ALA A 134 -3.51 -13.61 0.39
CA ALA A 134 -4.65 -12.95 -0.24
C ALA A 134 -4.90 -13.48 -1.67
N ASP A 135 -3.83 -13.67 -2.44
CA ASP A 135 -3.88 -14.34 -3.74
C ASP A 135 -2.50 -14.90 -4.14
N HIS A 136 -2.45 -15.57 -5.29
CA HIS A 136 -1.26 -16.22 -5.83
C HIS A 136 -0.09 -15.25 -6.09
N HIS A 137 -0.35 -14.07 -6.66
CA HIS A 137 0.74 -13.12 -6.95
C HIS A 137 1.29 -12.54 -5.66
N THR A 138 0.43 -12.21 -4.68
CA THR A 138 0.90 -11.77 -3.37
C THR A 138 1.75 -12.84 -2.70
N PHE A 139 1.40 -14.11 -2.86
CA PHE A 139 2.21 -15.22 -2.35
C PHE A 139 3.58 -15.27 -3.00
N GLU A 140 3.67 -15.13 -4.33
CA GLU A 140 4.96 -15.12 -5.05
C GLU A 140 5.82 -13.90 -4.70
N ILE A 141 5.21 -12.73 -4.49
CA ILE A 141 5.93 -11.49 -4.14
C ILE A 141 6.51 -11.57 -2.72
N ALA A 142 5.71 -12.05 -1.76
CA ALA A 142 5.97 -11.92 -0.33
C ALA A 142 6.41 -13.22 0.37
N SER A 143 6.82 -14.24 -0.39
CA SER A 143 7.39 -15.49 0.13
C SER A 143 8.90 -15.51 0.15
#